data_AF-A0A1V2RGM8-F1
#
_entry.id   AF-A0A1V2RGM8-F1
#
_cell.length_a   1.000
_cell.length_b   1.000
_cell.length_c   1.000
_cell.angle_alpha   90.00
_cell.angle_beta   90.00
_cell.angle_gamma   90.00
#
_symmetry.space_group_name_H-M   'P 1'
#
loop_
_entity.id
_entity.type
_entity.pdbx_description
1 polymer ?
#
loop_
_entity_poly.entity_id
_entity_poly.type
_entity_poly.pdbx_seq_one_letter_code
_entity_poly.pdbx_strand_id
1 'polypeptide(L)'
;MRTAEPPHEAGEGRPRPGPPAWALAGVVALVAAVAVIMVIVLGDDAADPERGACADFAAGMTGAGPATAPERTALAGAVNEAASRSASAPFREAAAGLLDATAAEDGAWERAALDFADICRNADAPR
;
A
#
# COMPACT_ATOMS: atom_id res chain seq x y z
N MET A 1 71.08 -38.79 9.16
CA MET A 1 70.21 -38.31 10.25
C MET A 1 70.01 -36.82 10.09
N ARG A 2 68.76 -36.35 10.25
CA ARG A 2 68.17 -35.02 9.98
C ARG A 2 67.90 -34.66 8.51
N THR A 3 66.62 -34.71 8.16
CA THR A 3 65.89 -33.83 7.22
C THR A 3 64.42 -33.96 7.63
N ALA A 4 63.94 -33.09 8.52
CA ALA A 4 63.24 -31.84 8.18
C ALA A 4 61.76 -32.12 7.86
N GLU A 5 60.91 -32.02 8.89
CA GLU A 5 59.47 -31.84 8.78
C GLU A 5 59.18 -30.58 7.95
N PRO A 6 58.30 -30.63 6.93
CA PRO A 6 57.73 -29.41 6.37
C PRO A 6 56.69 -28.84 7.35
N PRO A 7 56.71 -27.53 7.61
CA PRO A 7 55.82 -26.89 8.56
C PRO A 7 54.37 -26.91 8.06
N HIS A 8 53.44 -27.15 8.99
CA HIS A 8 52.03 -26.85 8.83
C HIS A 8 51.86 -25.41 8.34
N GLU A 9 51.31 -25.26 7.13
CA GLU A 9 50.80 -24.00 6.64
C GLU A 9 49.73 -23.49 7.62
N ALA A 10 50.09 -22.48 8.42
CA ALA A 10 49.14 -21.60 9.04
C ALA A 10 48.44 -20.86 7.90
N GLY A 11 47.29 -21.39 7.47
CA GLY A 11 46.42 -20.75 6.50
C GLY A 11 46.01 -19.37 7.03
N GLU A 12 46.73 -18.34 6.57
CA GLU A 12 46.36 -16.95 6.74
C GLU A 12 44.94 -16.77 6.23
N GLY A 13 44.03 -16.50 7.16
CA GLY A 13 42.65 -16.15 6.86
C GLY A 13 42.65 -14.89 6.00
N ARG A 14 42.48 -15.06 4.69
CA ARG A 14 42.18 -13.93 3.78
C ARG A 14 41.00 -13.15 4.38
N PRO A 15 41.13 -11.83 4.59
CA PRO A 15 39.95 -11.02 4.83
C PRO A 15 39.07 -11.15 3.59
N ARG A 16 37.86 -11.70 3.75
CA ARG A 16 36.86 -11.65 2.69
C ARG A 16 36.71 -10.18 2.29
N PRO A 17 36.94 -9.80 1.02
CA PRO A 17 36.67 -8.44 0.59
C PRO A 17 35.19 -8.17 0.85
N GLY A 18 34.92 -7.18 1.70
CA GLY A 18 33.56 -6.67 1.88
C GLY A 18 33.00 -6.20 0.54
N PRO A 19 31.66 -6.12 0.40
CA PRO A 19 31.04 -5.70 -0.84
C PRO A 19 31.66 -4.36 -1.28
N PRO A 20 32.04 -4.25 -2.55
CA PRO A 20 32.77 -3.08 -3.02
C PRO A 20 31.89 -1.84 -2.89
N ALA A 21 32.49 -0.68 -2.57
CA ALA A 21 31.76 0.55 -2.26
C ALA A 21 30.75 0.99 -3.34
N TRP A 22 30.97 0.61 -4.60
CA TRP A 22 30.04 0.86 -5.71
C TRP A 22 28.74 0.05 -5.61
N ALA A 23 28.78 -1.15 -5.02
CA ALA A 23 27.58 -1.96 -4.78
C ALA A 23 26.73 -1.35 -3.66
N LEU A 24 27.36 -0.82 -2.61
CA LEU A 24 26.67 -0.11 -1.54
C LEU A 24 26.05 1.21 -2.05
N ALA A 25 26.77 1.95 -2.89
CA ALA A 25 26.24 3.16 -3.54
C ALA A 25 25.03 2.85 -4.45
N GLY A 26 25.08 1.74 -5.20
CA GLY A 26 23.96 1.28 -6.01
C GLY A 26 22.72 0.91 -5.18
N VAL A 27 22.91 0.24 -4.04
CA VAL A 27 21.81 -0.09 -3.11
C VAL A 27 21.22 1.19 -2.50
N VAL A 28 22.05 2.14 -2.07
CA VAL A 28 21.57 3.42 -1.51
C VAL A 28 20.80 4.24 -2.55
N ALA A 29 21.28 4.30 -3.79
CA ALA A 29 20.58 4.97 -4.88
C ALA A 29 19.24 4.31 -5.21
N LEU A 30 19.16 2.98 -5.19
CA LEU A 30 17.92 2.24 -5.41
C LEU A 30 16.91 2.52 -4.29
N VAL A 31 17.35 2.49 -3.02
CA VAL A 31 16.50 2.77 -1.86
C VAL A 31 16.00 4.22 -1.88
N ALA A 32 16.87 5.18 -2.22
CA ALA A 32 16.48 6.57 -2.36
C ALA A 32 15.48 6.78 -3.50
N ALA A 33 15.66 6.12 -4.65
CA ALA A 33 14.71 6.18 -5.76
C ALA A 33 13.35 5.59 -5.37
N VAL A 34 13.32 4.45 -4.67
CA VAL A 34 12.08 3.85 -4.15
C VAL A 34 11.41 4.77 -3.13
N ALA A 35 12.18 5.39 -2.22
CA ALA A 35 11.63 6.35 -1.26
C ALA A 35 11.05 7.59 -1.94
N VAL A 36 11.71 8.12 -2.97
CA VAL A 36 11.21 9.26 -3.75
C VAL A 36 9.95 8.87 -4.53
N ILE A 37 9.92 7.69 -5.17
CA ILE A 37 8.71 7.18 -5.85
C ILE A 37 7.58 6.99 -4.84
N MET A 38 7.86 6.41 -3.67
CA MET A 38 6.87 6.30 -2.59
C MET A 38 6.37 7.67 -2.14
N VAL A 39 7.23 8.66 -1.95
CA VAL A 39 6.82 10.02 -1.55
C VAL A 39 6.02 10.72 -2.64
N ILE A 40 6.33 10.48 -3.93
CA ILE A 40 5.55 11.02 -5.04
C ILE A 40 4.19 10.34 -5.11
N VAL A 41 4.12 9.01 -4.99
CA VAL A 41 2.86 8.25 -4.98
C VAL A 41 2.01 8.60 -3.75
N LEU A 42 2.59 8.60 -2.55
CA LEU A 42 1.96 9.07 -1.31
C LEU A 42 1.62 10.56 -1.35
N GLY A 43 2.33 11.35 -2.16
CA GLY A 43 2.09 12.78 -2.37
C GLY A 43 0.95 13.05 -3.37
N ASP A 44 0.77 12.17 -4.36
CA ASP A 44 -0.31 12.21 -5.36
C ASP A 44 -1.63 11.70 -4.75
N ASP A 45 -1.57 10.63 -3.95
CA ASP A 45 -2.69 10.16 -3.12
C ASP A 45 -3.04 11.16 -1.98
N ALA A 46 -2.06 11.96 -1.52
CA ALA A 46 -2.32 13.08 -0.62
C ALA A 46 -2.88 14.32 -1.33
N ALA A 47 -2.69 14.44 -2.65
CA ALA A 47 -3.20 15.56 -3.43
C ALA A 47 -4.70 15.45 -3.68
N ASP A 48 -5.24 14.23 -3.74
CA ASP A 48 -6.68 13.99 -3.88
C ASP A 48 -7.12 12.68 -3.18
N PRO A 49 -7.33 12.71 -1.86
CA PRO A 49 -7.72 11.52 -1.09
C PRO A 49 -9.07 10.91 -1.52
N GLU A 50 -9.92 11.70 -2.20
CA GLU A 50 -11.19 11.21 -2.75
C GLU A 50 -10.94 10.27 -3.92
N ARG A 51 -9.99 10.62 -4.80
CA ARG A 51 -9.57 9.74 -5.90
C ARG A 51 -8.98 8.43 -5.42
N GLY A 52 -8.10 8.46 -4.41
CA GLY A 52 -7.51 7.25 -3.84
C GLY A 52 -8.58 6.30 -3.28
N ALA A 53 -9.49 6.84 -2.47
CA ALA A 53 -10.61 6.07 -1.92
C ALA A 53 -11.55 5.50 -3.00
N CYS A 54 -11.85 6.28 -4.04
CA CYS A 54 -12.67 5.80 -5.17
C CYS A 54 -11.95 4.74 -6.02
N ALA A 55 -10.63 4.84 -6.18
CA ALA A 55 -9.84 3.83 -6.87
C ALA A 55 -9.78 2.51 -6.07
N ASP A 56 -9.57 2.57 -4.76
CA ASP A 56 -9.59 1.41 -3.87
C ASP A 56 -10.96 0.71 -3.90
N PHE A 57 -12.04 1.50 -3.83
CA PHE A 57 -13.40 1.00 -3.95
C PHE A 57 -13.65 0.34 -5.31
N ALA A 58 -13.26 0.98 -6.41
CA ALA A 58 -13.41 0.42 -7.75
C ALA A 58 -12.62 -0.89 -7.91
N ALA A 59 -11.37 -0.94 -7.42
CA ALA A 59 -10.55 -2.14 -7.44
C ALA A 59 -11.20 -3.29 -6.68
N GLY A 60 -11.69 -3.02 -5.46
CA GLY A 60 -12.42 -4.00 -4.65
C GLY A 60 -13.73 -4.47 -5.26
N MET A 61 -14.33 -3.69 -6.16
CA MET A 61 -15.60 -4.00 -6.83
C MET A 61 -15.45 -4.72 -8.18
N THR A 62 -14.24 -4.82 -8.76
CA THR A 62 -14.06 -5.49 -10.07
C THR A 62 -14.45 -6.97 -10.05
N GLY A 63 -15.25 -7.42 -11.03
CA GLY A 63 -15.66 -8.81 -11.20
C GLY A 63 -17.00 -9.17 -10.55
N ALA A 64 -17.03 -9.26 -9.23
CA ALA A 64 -18.25 -9.60 -8.45
C ALA A 64 -18.40 -8.82 -7.13
N GLY A 65 -17.44 -7.94 -6.82
CA GLY A 65 -17.33 -7.31 -5.51
C GLY A 65 -16.90 -8.28 -4.39
N PRO A 66 -16.71 -7.76 -3.16
CA PRO A 66 -16.33 -8.57 -2.01
C PRO A 66 -17.45 -9.56 -1.65
N ALA A 67 -17.13 -10.85 -1.78
CA ALA A 67 -18.08 -11.94 -1.65
C ALA A 67 -18.38 -12.31 -0.19
N THR A 68 -17.46 -11.98 0.72
CA THR A 68 -17.53 -12.35 2.13
C THR A 68 -17.50 -11.14 3.06
N ALA A 69 -18.06 -11.30 4.27
CA ALA A 69 -18.04 -10.23 5.28
C ALA A 69 -16.61 -9.72 5.61
N PRO A 70 -15.59 -10.57 5.78
CA PRO A 70 -14.22 -10.10 6.02
C PRO A 70 -13.64 -9.26 4.87
N GLU A 71 -13.92 -9.63 3.61
CA GLU A 71 -13.48 -8.85 2.44
C GLU A 71 -14.18 -7.48 2.39
N ARG A 72 -15.47 -7.43 2.74
CA ARG A 72 -16.24 -6.18 2.85
C ARG A 72 -15.66 -5.27 3.93
N THR A 73 -15.36 -5.81 5.12
CA THR A 73 -14.72 -5.08 6.22
C THR A 73 -13.34 -4.55 5.81
N ALA A 74 -12.52 -5.37 5.15
CA ALA A 74 -11.20 -4.95 4.70
C ALA A 74 -11.28 -3.80 3.68
N LEU A 75 -12.16 -3.92 2.68
CA LEU A 75 -12.38 -2.88 1.68
C LEU A 75 -12.90 -1.59 2.31
N ALA A 76 -13.94 -1.68 3.15
CA ALA A 76 -14.52 -0.51 3.80
C ALA A 76 -13.54 0.17 4.76
N GLY A 77 -12.68 -0.60 5.42
CA GLY A 77 -11.59 -0.08 6.24
C GLY A 77 -10.60 0.75 5.42
N ALA A 78 -10.14 0.22 4.29
CA ALA A 78 -9.24 0.94 3.39
C ALA A 78 -9.87 2.24 2.84
N VAL A 79 -11.10 2.15 2.35
CA VAL A 79 -11.86 3.30 1.84
C VAL A 79 -12.06 4.37 2.93
N ASN A 80 -12.46 3.97 4.14
CA ASN A 80 -12.66 4.90 5.24
C ASN A 80 -11.35 5.56 5.72
N GLU A 81 -10.25 4.81 5.73
CA GLU A 81 -8.93 5.37 6.05
C GLU A 81 -8.52 6.43 5.03
N ALA A 82 -8.64 6.14 3.73
CA ALA A 82 -8.35 7.09 2.67
C ALA A 82 -9.28 8.32 2.73
N ALA A 83 -10.59 8.09 2.87
CA ALA A 83 -11.61 9.13 2.95
C ALA A 83 -11.43 10.05 4.17
N SER A 84 -10.92 9.55 5.31
CA SER A 84 -10.72 10.35 6.52
C SER A 84 -9.82 11.57 6.31
N ARG A 85 -9.00 11.55 5.25
CA ARG A 85 -8.09 12.63 4.84
C ARG A 85 -8.74 13.65 3.89
N SER A 86 -9.91 13.35 3.33
CA SER A 86 -10.67 14.26 2.47
C SER A 86 -11.24 15.45 3.24
N ALA A 87 -11.29 16.61 2.58
CA ALA A 87 -11.97 17.81 3.09
C ALA A 87 -13.51 17.73 2.96
N SER A 88 -14.04 16.89 2.06
CA SER A 88 -15.47 16.72 1.80
C SER A 88 -16.16 15.94 2.92
N ALA A 89 -17.02 16.63 3.69
CA ALA A 89 -17.85 15.97 4.71
C ALA A 89 -18.77 14.88 4.12
N PRO A 90 -19.48 15.11 2.99
CA PRO A 90 -20.29 14.08 2.34
C PRO A 90 -19.47 12.83 1.97
N PHE A 91 -18.24 13.01 1.52
CA PHE A 91 -17.36 11.89 1.16
C PHE A 91 -16.97 11.05 2.38
N ARG A 92 -16.60 11.72 3.48
CA ARG A 92 -16.29 11.06 4.76
C ARG A 92 -17.49 10.32 5.33
N GLU A 93 -18.68 10.92 5.25
CA GLU A 93 -19.92 10.31 5.74
C GLU A 93 -20.30 9.06 4.93
N ALA A 94 -20.20 9.10 3.61
CA ALA A 94 -20.46 7.95 2.76
C ALA A 94 -19.47 6.80 3.02
N ALA A 95 -18.18 7.12 3.20
CA ALA A 95 -17.15 6.12 3.53
C ALA A 95 -17.37 5.48 4.91
N ALA A 96 -17.76 6.27 5.91
CA ALA A 96 -18.13 5.75 7.23
C ALA A 96 -19.38 4.86 7.16
N GLY A 97 -20.39 5.25 6.37
CA GLY A 97 -21.58 4.44 6.12
C GLY A 97 -21.27 3.09 5.47
N LEU A 98 -20.25 3.04 4.61
CA LEU A 98 -19.75 1.79 4.03
C LEU A 98 -19.19 0.86 5.12
N LEU A 99 -18.44 1.40 6.08
CA LEU A 99 -17.85 0.64 7.19
C LEU A 99 -18.94 0.13 8.15
N ASP A 100 -19.89 0.98 8.52
CA ASP A 100 -21.02 0.60 9.37
C ASP A 100 -21.88 -0.51 8.73
N ALA A 101 -22.07 -0.46 7.41
CA ALA A 101 -22.82 -1.46 6.67
C ALA A 101 -22.18 -2.86 6.71
N THR A 102 -20.89 -2.98 7.04
CA THR A 102 -20.23 -4.29 7.21
C THR A 102 -20.66 -5.03 8.47
N ALA A 103 -21.19 -4.31 9.46
CA ALA A 103 -21.72 -4.87 10.71
C ALA A 103 -23.25 -5.00 10.74
N ALA A 104 -23.94 -4.52 9.70
CA ALA A 104 -25.38 -4.44 9.63
C ALA A 104 -26.02 -5.68 8.96
N GLU A 105 -27.36 -5.74 8.99
CA GLU A 105 -28.16 -6.83 8.40
C GLU A 105 -28.01 -6.94 6.87
N ASP A 106 -28.48 -8.07 6.34
CA ASP A 106 -28.43 -8.39 4.91
C ASP A 106 -29.00 -7.25 4.03
N GLY A 107 -28.21 -6.81 3.04
CA GLY A 107 -28.59 -5.75 2.10
C GLY A 107 -28.18 -4.32 2.49
N ALA A 108 -27.66 -4.10 3.70
CA ALA A 108 -27.07 -2.80 4.08
C ALA A 108 -25.82 -2.49 3.25
N TRP A 109 -24.99 -3.50 3.00
CA TRP A 109 -23.77 -3.39 2.19
C TRP A 109 -24.05 -2.91 0.76
N GLU A 110 -24.99 -3.53 0.02
CA GLU A 110 -25.27 -3.08 -1.34
C GLU A 110 -25.75 -1.64 -1.40
N ARG A 111 -26.58 -1.22 -0.43
CA ARG A 111 -27.08 0.16 -0.39
C ARG A 111 -25.96 1.15 -0.13
N ALA A 112 -25.10 0.88 0.84
CA ALA A 112 -23.95 1.75 1.14
C ALA A 112 -22.94 1.78 -0.01
N ALA A 113 -22.71 0.64 -0.67
CA ALA A 113 -21.83 0.57 -1.83
C ALA A 113 -22.37 1.38 -3.03
N LEU A 114 -23.69 1.36 -3.26
CA LEU A 114 -24.32 2.19 -4.29
C LEU A 114 -24.22 3.69 -3.98
N ASP A 115 -24.40 4.06 -2.71
CA ASP A 115 -24.30 5.45 -2.25
C ASP A 115 -22.87 5.99 -2.41
N PHE A 116 -21.87 5.20 -1.99
CA PHE A 116 -20.46 5.55 -2.18
C PHE A 116 -20.06 5.61 -3.67
N ALA A 117 -20.58 4.70 -4.50
CA ALA A 117 -20.37 4.75 -5.95
C ALA A 117 -20.97 5.99 -6.61
N ASP A 118 -22.08 6.53 -6.08
CA ASP A 118 -22.67 7.78 -6.56
C ASP A 118 -21.82 8.99 -6.20
N ILE A 119 -21.33 9.04 -4.95
CA ILE A 119 -20.36 10.05 -4.50
C ILE A 119 -19.12 10.06 -5.41
N CYS A 120 -18.54 8.90 -5.73
CA CYS A 120 -17.38 8.81 -6.62
C CYS A 120 -17.69 9.33 -8.03
N ARG A 121 -18.86 8.97 -8.62
CA ARG A 121 -19.26 9.49 -9.94
C ARG A 121 -19.44 11.01 -9.95
N ASN A 122 -19.94 11.58 -8.86
CA ASN A 122 -20.15 13.02 -8.74
C ASN A 122 -18.84 13.78 -8.46
N ALA A 123 -17.85 13.14 -7.84
CA ALA A 123 -16.52 13.71 -7.61
C ALA A 123 -15.73 13.87 -8.93
N ASP A 124 -15.92 12.97 -9.90
CA ASP A 124 -15.25 12.99 -11.20
C ASP A 124 -15.90 13.93 -12.26
N ALA A 125 -17.05 14.53 -11.95
CA ALA A 125 -17.74 15.43 -12.89
C ALA A 125 -17.00 16.78 -13.02
N PRO A 126 -16.74 17.29 -14.24
CA PRO A 126 -16.14 18.61 -14.42
C PRO A 126 -17.08 19.69 -13.85
N ARG A 127 -16.54 20.54 -12.97
CA ARG A 127 -17.24 21.71 -12.41
C ARG A 127 -17.30 22.86 -13.41
#